data_AF-A0A374BP81-F1
#
_entry.id   AF-A0A374BP81-F1
#
_cell.length_a   1.000
_cell.length_b   1.000
_cell.length_c   1.000
_cell.angle_alpha   90.00
_cell.angle_beta   90.00
_cell.angle_gamma   90.00
#
_symmetry.space_group_name_H-M   'P 1'
#
loop_
_entity.id
_entity.type
_entity.pdbx_description
1 polymer ?
#
loop_
_entity_poly.entity_id
_entity_poly.type
_entity_poly.pdbx_seq_one_letter_code
_entity_poly.pdbx_strand_id
1 'polypeptide(L)'
;MKTQRFGVEVECTGLTRSAAAKAVAKVLGGLTEHYGGSYDRYDVYDGKNRRWKIMSDASIRCTNKNGNPASKLYSVELVTPILEYEDMATLQEVVRSIRRSGGVCNETTGIHIHIDFAPYNAQKLRNLVNIFASKEDMLYQALQVNSDREQHYCRKVDKRFLEELNRRKPTDLQTIKRLWYGDDREYHSHYDPSRYRCLNLHPVFTDNNIEVRAFNGCLNAGVLRAYISLVLAVSNQALTQKSASSRVTQSENPRYTFRTWLIRIGLNGQEFKNCRKHLLSHLEGNIAWLHPEDAVKQRERLKAERQAAREQRVEPVSEVQQLNENVPDENFEPSESECEDFEEDEEMGMEMSM
;
A
#
# COMPACT_ATOMS: atom_id res chain seq x y z
N MET A 1 13.94 6.06 2.90
CA MET A 1 12.83 5.10 2.85
C MET A 1 13.33 3.68 3.03
N LYS A 2 14.23 3.18 2.16
CA LYS A 2 14.72 1.79 2.18
C LYS A 2 15.59 1.41 3.39
N THR A 3 16.01 2.38 4.20
CA THR A 3 16.79 2.18 5.43
C THR A 3 15.93 1.96 6.69
N GLN A 4 14.61 2.03 6.55
CA GLN A 4 13.70 1.84 7.68
C GLN A 4 13.42 0.36 7.90
N ARG A 5 13.24 0.00 9.16
CA ARG A 5 12.84 -1.33 9.59
C ARG A 5 11.32 -1.38 9.76
N PHE A 6 10.72 -2.52 9.42
CA PHE A 6 9.29 -2.72 9.51
C PHE A 6 8.94 -4.15 9.93
N GLY A 7 7.73 -4.35 10.43
CA GLY A 7 7.12 -5.66 10.67
C GLY A 7 5.75 -5.71 10.00
N VAL A 8 5.26 -6.90 9.71
CA VAL A 8 3.95 -7.09 9.09
C VAL A 8 3.20 -8.21 9.80
N GLU A 9 1.92 -8.00 9.99
CA GLU A 9 0.96 -9.03 10.38
C GLU A 9 0.04 -9.26 9.17
N VAL A 10 -0.07 -10.50 8.70
CA VAL A 10 -0.93 -10.89 7.58
C VAL A 10 -1.91 -11.95 8.05
N GLU A 11 -3.19 -11.58 8.08
CA GLU A 11 -4.26 -12.49 8.49
C GLU A 11 -4.87 -13.21 7.28
N CYS A 12 -5.16 -14.50 7.44
CA CYS A 12 -5.84 -15.31 6.44
C CYS A 12 -6.61 -16.49 7.06
N THR A 13 -7.37 -17.17 6.20
CA THR A 13 -8.07 -18.42 6.47
C THR A 13 -7.87 -19.36 5.28
N GLY A 14 -8.65 -20.44 5.14
CA GLY A 14 -8.60 -21.34 3.98
C GLY A 14 -7.64 -22.52 4.14
N LEU A 15 -6.67 -22.38 5.05
CA LEU A 15 -5.74 -23.43 5.47
C LEU A 15 -5.57 -23.40 7.00
N THR A 16 -5.11 -24.51 7.59
CA THR A 16 -4.80 -24.55 9.03
C THR A 16 -3.49 -23.82 9.33
N ARG A 17 -3.31 -23.33 10.56
CA ARG A 17 -2.02 -22.77 11.02
C ARG A 17 -0.83 -23.69 10.79
N SER A 18 -0.99 -24.99 11.03
CA SER A 18 0.06 -25.98 10.74
C SER A 18 0.41 -26.02 9.23
N ALA A 19 -0.60 -25.98 8.35
CA ALA A 19 -0.38 -25.92 6.91
C ALA A 19 0.28 -24.60 6.48
N ALA A 20 -0.12 -23.48 7.07
CA ALA A 20 0.52 -22.18 6.85
C ALA A 20 1.99 -22.18 7.31
N ALA A 21 2.29 -22.71 8.49
CA ALA A 21 3.66 -22.84 8.99
C ALA A 21 4.53 -23.68 8.04
N LYS A 22 4.01 -24.79 7.52
CA LYS A 22 4.69 -25.61 6.50
C LYS A 22 4.91 -24.83 5.19
N ALA A 23 3.93 -24.03 4.76
CA ALA A 23 4.04 -23.20 3.57
C ALA A 23 5.11 -22.11 3.72
N VAL A 24 5.23 -21.51 4.91
CA VAL A 24 6.27 -20.53 5.26
C VAL A 24 7.64 -21.20 5.31
N ALA A 25 7.76 -22.34 6.01
CA ALA A 25 8.99 -23.13 6.11
C ALA A 25 9.56 -23.54 4.74
N LYS A 26 8.69 -23.90 3.79
CA LYS A 26 9.10 -24.21 2.41
C LYS A 26 9.86 -23.07 1.72
N VAL A 27 9.54 -21.81 2.05
CA VAL A 27 10.22 -20.63 1.49
C VAL A 27 11.48 -20.29 2.28
N LEU A 28 11.40 -20.35 3.60
CA LEU A 28 12.49 -19.91 4.48
C LEU A 28 13.60 -20.96 4.65
N GLY A 29 13.33 -22.23 4.33
CA GLY A 29 14.26 -23.35 4.54
C GLY A 29 14.37 -23.82 5.99
N GLY A 30 13.58 -23.24 6.90
CA GLY A 30 13.55 -23.60 8.33
C GLY A 30 12.64 -24.78 8.66
N LEU A 31 12.79 -25.31 9.88
CA LEU A 31 11.85 -26.29 10.44
C LEU A 31 10.67 -25.58 11.11
N THR A 32 9.52 -26.25 11.15
CA THR A 32 8.34 -25.78 11.88
C THR A 32 8.37 -26.32 13.31
N GLU A 33 8.29 -25.45 14.29
CA GLU A 33 8.18 -25.82 15.70
C GLU A 33 6.81 -25.44 16.25
N HIS A 34 6.12 -26.37 16.90
CA HIS A 34 4.81 -26.12 17.51
C HIS A 34 4.98 -25.81 19.01
N TYR A 35 4.55 -24.62 19.42
CA TYR A 35 4.67 -24.13 20.80
C TYR A 35 3.34 -24.18 21.58
N GLY A 36 2.20 -24.24 20.89
CA GLY A 36 0.88 -24.26 21.55
C GLY A 36 0.53 -22.93 22.24
N GLY A 37 -0.08 -23.02 23.43
CA GLY A 37 -0.53 -21.87 24.23
C GLY A 37 -1.88 -21.29 23.79
N SER A 38 -2.25 -20.13 24.36
CA SER A 38 -3.53 -19.44 24.06
C SER A 38 -3.70 -19.10 22.57
N TYR A 39 -2.59 -18.94 21.87
CA TYR A 39 -2.53 -18.61 20.45
C TYR A 39 -2.17 -19.80 19.55
N ASP A 40 -2.07 -21.02 20.10
CA ASP A 40 -1.67 -22.27 19.44
C ASP A 40 -0.64 -22.04 18.31
N ARG A 41 0.51 -21.50 18.73
CA ARG A 41 1.53 -20.86 17.89
C ARG A 41 2.47 -21.87 17.25
N TYR A 42 2.86 -21.59 16.01
CA TYR A 42 3.97 -22.22 15.31
C TYR A 42 5.06 -21.19 15.02
N ASP A 43 6.32 -21.59 15.15
CA ASP A 43 7.47 -20.77 14.79
C ASP A 43 8.22 -21.38 13.60
N VAL A 44 8.73 -20.52 12.72
CA VAL A 44 9.62 -20.85 11.62
C VAL A 44 10.78 -19.87 11.64
N TYR A 45 12.01 -20.37 11.61
CA TYR A 45 13.21 -19.53 11.58
C TYR A 45 13.71 -19.38 10.14
N ASP A 46 14.10 -18.16 9.76
CA ASP A 46 14.77 -17.93 8.48
C ASP A 46 16.28 -18.18 8.55
N GLY A 47 16.97 -18.07 7.40
CA GLY A 47 18.42 -18.24 7.31
C GLY A 47 19.24 -17.23 8.12
N LYS A 48 18.63 -16.14 8.62
CA LYS A 48 19.24 -15.16 9.54
C LYS A 48 18.90 -15.48 11.00
N ASN A 49 18.33 -16.65 11.28
CA ASN A 49 17.84 -17.09 12.59
C ASN A 49 16.78 -16.13 13.20
N ARG A 50 16.01 -15.44 12.35
CA ARG A 50 14.91 -14.59 12.79
C ARG A 50 13.61 -15.39 12.82
N ARG A 51 12.82 -15.18 13.87
CA ARG A 51 11.58 -15.92 14.10
C ARG A 51 10.39 -15.29 13.37
N TRP A 52 9.75 -16.10 12.54
CA TRP A 52 8.43 -15.85 11.96
C TRP A 52 7.39 -16.65 12.75
N LYS A 53 6.30 -16.01 13.17
CA LYS A 53 5.25 -16.65 13.98
C LYS A 53 4.01 -16.87 13.14
N ILE A 54 3.36 -18.00 13.35
CA ILE A 54 2.04 -18.31 12.80
C ILE A 54 1.12 -18.61 13.99
N MET A 55 0.12 -17.78 14.22
CA MET A 55 -0.73 -17.84 15.42
C MET A 55 -2.21 -17.65 15.08
N SER A 56 -3.09 -17.87 16.05
CA SER A 56 -4.52 -17.54 15.87
C SER A 56 -4.79 -16.10 16.20
N ASP A 57 -5.62 -15.46 15.39
CA ASP A 57 -6.36 -14.27 15.75
C ASP A 57 -7.86 -14.58 15.92
N ALA A 58 -8.42 -14.21 17.07
CA ALA A 58 -9.80 -14.56 17.42
C ALA A 58 -10.86 -13.86 16.54
N SER A 59 -10.51 -12.72 15.93
CA SER A 59 -11.38 -11.91 15.08
C SER A 59 -11.61 -12.51 13.69
N ILE A 60 -10.73 -13.42 13.25
CA ILE A 60 -10.85 -14.07 11.94
C ILE A 60 -12.04 -15.04 11.93
N ARG A 61 -12.98 -14.79 11.00
CA ARG A 61 -14.01 -15.76 10.63
C ARG A 61 -13.40 -16.88 9.80
N CYS A 62 -13.36 -18.07 10.39
CA CYS A 62 -12.71 -19.24 9.82
C CYS A 62 -13.57 -19.87 8.73
N THR A 63 -13.05 -19.90 7.51
CA THR A 63 -13.62 -20.62 6.37
C THR A 63 -12.56 -21.52 5.72
N ASN A 64 -12.99 -22.60 5.08
CA ASN A 64 -12.12 -23.33 4.16
C ASN A 64 -11.95 -22.54 2.85
N LYS A 65 -11.10 -23.03 1.95
CA LYS A 65 -10.83 -22.37 0.65
C LYS A 65 -12.06 -22.15 -0.25
N ASN A 66 -13.17 -22.87 0.01
CA ASN A 66 -14.42 -22.77 -0.74
C ASN A 66 -15.43 -21.84 -0.05
N GLY A 67 -15.07 -21.20 1.07
CA GLY A 67 -15.96 -20.29 1.81
C GLY A 67 -16.85 -20.95 2.87
N ASN A 68 -16.82 -22.29 3.01
CA ASN A 68 -17.62 -22.97 4.03
C ASN A 68 -17.00 -22.77 5.43
N PRO A 69 -17.81 -22.69 6.51
CA PRO A 69 -17.32 -22.58 7.87
C PRO A 69 -16.27 -23.65 8.21
N ALA A 70 -15.21 -23.25 8.90
CA ALA A 70 -14.13 -24.13 9.32
C ALA A 70 -13.82 -23.97 10.81
N SER A 71 -13.06 -24.91 11.37
CA SER A 71 -12.65 -24.86 12.77
C SER A 71 -11.69 -23.71 13.05
N LYS A 72 -11.50 -23.37 14.33
CA LYS A 72 -10.56 -22.32 14.76
C LYS A 72 -9.09 -22.57 14.38
N LEU A 73 -8.75 -23.78 13.93
CA LEU A 73 -7.42 -24.07 13.36
C LEU A 73 -7.13 -23.27 12.08
N TYR A 74 -8.16 -22.76 11.42
CA TYR A 74 -8.10 -21.94 10.19
C TYR A 74 -8.00 -20.44 10.48
N SER A 75 -7.97 -20.02 11.74
CA SER A 75 -7.57 -18.66 12.08
C SER A 75 -6.04 -18.58 12.00
N VAL A 76 -5.53 -17.87 11.01
CA VAL A 76 -4.10 -17.78 10.72
C VAL A 76 -3.68 -16.32 10.66
N GLU A 77 -2.76 -15.94 11.55
CA GLU A 77 -2.02 -14.68 11.49
C GLU A 77 -0.54 -15.00 11.35
N LEU A 78 0.07 -14.52 10.25
CA LEU A 78 1.52 -14.52 10.06
C LEU A 78 2.10 -13.23 10.65
N VAL A 79 2.98 -13.34 11.62
CA VAL A 79 3.72 -12.20 12.21
C VAL A 79 5.19 -12.32 11.83
N THR A 80 5.70 -11.33 11.09
CA THR A 80 7.10 -11.30 10.66
C THR A 80 8.05 -10.97 11.82
N PRO A 81 9.34 -11.34 11.72
CA PRO A 81 10.37 -10.64 12.50
C PRO A 81 10.48 -9.18 12.04
N ILE A 82 11.38 -8.41 12.65
CA ILE A 82 11.78 -7.11 12.12
C ILE A 82 12.50 -7.34 10.78
N LEU A 83 11.94 -6.74 9.73
CA LEU A 83 12.41 -6.81 8.35
C LEU A 83 13.07 -5.50 7.93
N GLU A 84 13.93 -5.63 6.92
CA GLU A 84 14.51 -4.53 6.16
C GLU A 84 13.96 -4.52 4.74
N TYR A 85 14.20 -3.44 3.98
CA TYR A 85 13.63 -3.32 2.64
C TYR A 85 14.08 -4.44 1.68
N GLU A 86 15.28 -4.99 1.88
CA GLU A 86 15.80 -6.14 1.14
C GLU A 86 15.00 -7.43 1.37
N ASP A 87 14.34 -7.58 2.52
CA ASP A 87 13.55 -8.77 2.83
C ASP A 87 12.19 -8.79 2.09
N MET A 88 11.85 -7.72 1.36
CA MET A 88 10.58 -7.60 0.63
C MET A 88 10.33 -8.78 -0.31
N ALA A 89 11.36 -9.22 -1.04
CA ALA A 89 11.23 -10.35 -1.98
C ALA A 89 10.87 -11.65 -1.25
N THR A 90 11.50 -11.91 -0.09
CA THR A 90 11.22 -13.06 0.77
C THR A 90 9.81 -13.00 1.31
N LEU A 91 9.37 -11.86 1.85
CA LEU A 91 8.01 -11.67 2.35
C LEU A 91 6.96 -11.90 1.25
N GLN A 92 7.21 -11.38 0.05
CA GLN A 92 6.34 -11.61 -1.10
C GLN A 92 6.23 -13.10 -1.43
N GLU A 93 7.33 -13.85 -1.37
CA GLU A 93 7.31 -15.28 -1.66
C GLU A 93 6.63 -16.10 -0.56
N VAL A 94 6.81 -15.72 0.71
CA VAL A 94 6.07 -16.30 1.84
C VAL A 94 4.55 -16.16 1.62
N VAL A 95 4.08 -14.96 1.28
CA VAL A 95 2.66 -14.69 1.03
C VAL A 95 2.14 -15.47 -0.19
N ARG A 96 2.92 -15.55 -1.28
CA ARG A 96 2.58 -16.39 -2.42
C ARG A 96 2.49 -17.86 -2.04
N SER A 97 3.39 -18.35 -1.19
CA SER A 97 3.40 -19.73 -0.72
C SER A 97 2.14 -20.05 0.08
N ILE A 98 1.76 -19.19 1.04
CA ILE A 98 0.50 -19.33 1.80
C ILE A 98 -0.70 -19.39 0.86
N ARG A 99 -0.78 -18.48 -0.13
CA ARG A 99 -1.86 -18.48 -1.12
C ARG A 99 -1.91 -19.78 -1.92
N ARG A 100 -0.77 -20.25 -2.45
CA ARG A 100 -0.69 -21.50 -3.22
C ARG A 100 -1.05 -22.73 -2.38
N SER A 101 -0.84 -22.67 -1.07
CA SER A 101 -1.23 -23.71 -0.11
C SER A 101 -2.72 -23.67 0.29
N GLY A 102 -3.53 -22.84 -0.35
CA GLY A 102 -4.98 -22.76 -0.13
C GLY A 102 -5.41 -21.63 0.81
N GLY A 103 -4.50 -20.73 1.18
CA GLY A 103 -4.86 -19.54 1.93
C GLY A 103 -5.74 -18.58 1.15
N VAL A 104 -6.76 -18.05 1.83
CA VAL A 104 -7.71 -17.06 1.32
C VAL A 104 -7.92 -15.97 2.35
N CYS A 105 -8.38 -14.81 1.92
CA CYS A 105 -8.78 -13.70 2.79
C CYS A 105 -10.29 -13.51 2.71
N ASN A 106 -10.88 -12.94 3.75
CA ASN A 106 -12.26 -12.48 3.77
C ASN A 106 -12.34 -11.12 4.50
N GLU A 107 -13.54 -10.55 4.64
CA GLU A 107 -13.75 -9.22 5.21
C GLU A 107 -13.35 -9.08 6.70
N THR A 108 -13.12 -10.18 7.40
CA THR A 108 -12.59 -10.16 8.78
C THR A 108 -11.07 -10.24 8.86
N THR A 109 -10.39 -10.48 7.74
CA THR A 109 -8.92 -10.52 7.70
C THR A 109 -8.34 -9.14 7.39
N GLY A 110 -7.26 -8.79 8.06
CA GLY A 110 -6.52 -7.54 7.93
C GLY A 110 -5.04 -7.75 7.59
N ILE A 111 -4.38 -6.62 7.33
CA ILE A 111 -2.93 -6.50 7.32
C ILE A 111 -2.55 -5.36 8.26
N HIS A 112 -1.63 -5.61 9.19
CA HIS A 112 -1.04 -4.56 10.03
C HIS A 112 0.41 -4.36 9.64
N ILE A 113 0.84 -3.10 9.56
CA ILE A 113 2.21 -2.73 9.21
C ILE A 113 2.80 -1.94 10.36
N HIS A 114 3.86 -2.47 10.94
CA HIS A 114 4.61 -1.84 12.02
C HIS A 114 5.85 -1.17 11.47
N ILE A 115 6.12 0.06 11.89
CA ILE A 115 7.36 0.76 11.60
C ILE A 115 8.14 0.99 12.89
N ASP A 116 9.45 0.82 12.81
CA ASP A 116 10.35 1.05 13.94
C ASP A 116 10.28 2.51 14.41
N PHE A 117 10.08 2.71 15.71
CA PHE A 117 9.97 4.04 16.30
C PHE A 117 11.33 4.66 16.62
N ALA A 118 12.42 3.90 16.68
CA ALA A 118 13.74 4.40 17.08
C ALA A 118 14.20 5.70 16.35
N PRO A 119 13.90 5.93 15.06
CA PRO A 119 14.26 7.16 14.36
C PRO A 119 13.41 8.41 14.72
N TYR A 120 12.36 8.25 15.52
CA TYR A 120 11.39 9.30 15.81
C TYR A 120 11.68 10.05 17.10
N ASN A 121 11.37 11.34 17.07
CA ASN A 121 11.17 12.16 18.26
C ASN A 121 9.74 12.74 18.24
N ALA A 122 9.36 13.50 19.28
CA ALA A 122 8.03 14.09 19.38
C ALA A 122 7.62 14.93 18.16
N GLN A 123 8.55 15.70 17.58
CA GLN A 123 8.30 16.50 16.38
C GLN A 123 8.03 15.61 15.16
N LYS A 124 8.83 14.57 14.94
CA LYS A 124 8.67 13.66 13.81
C LYS A 124 7.40 12.81 13.94
N LEU A 125 7.04 12.40 15.15
CA LEU A 125 5.77 11.74 15.43
C LEU A 125 4.59 12.65 15.12
N ARG A 126 4.64 13.93 15.53
CA ARG A 126 3.63 14.92 15.14
C ARG A 126 3.53 15.09 13.63
N ASN A 127 4.66 15.13 12.91
CA ASN A 127 4.64 15.21 11.45
C ASN A 127 3.92 14.01 10.84
N LEU A 128 4.17 12.80 11.34
CA LEU A 128 3.52 11.59 10.87
C LEU A 128 2.00 11.65 11.06
N VAL A 129 1.56 12.00 12.27
CA VAL A 129 0.14 12.19 12.59
C VAL A 129 -0.51 13.20 11.64
N ASN A 130 0.15 14.35 11.41
CA ASN A 130 -0.37 15.38 10.52
C ASN A 130 -0.45 14.92 9.06
N ILE A 131 0.55 14.18 8.56
CA ILE A 131 0.53 13.67 7.19
C ILE A 131 -0.64 12.70 6.99
N PHE A 132 -0.81 11.73 7.90
CA PHE A 132 -1.95 10.80 7.87
C PHE A 132 -3.28 11.55 7.92
N ALA A 133 -3.46 12.46 8.89
CA ALA A 133 -4.67 13.27 9.02
C ALA A 133 -4.98 14.06 7.73
N SER A 134 -3.95 14.64 7.09
CA SER A 134 -4.13 15.43 5.87
C SER A 134 -4.58 14.62 4.64
N LYS A 135 -4.38 13.30 4.65
CA LYS A 135 -4.64 12.40 3.52
C LYS A 135 -5.66 11.31 3.85
N GLU A 136 -6.26 11.38 5.03
CA GLU A 136 -7.01 10.27 5.60
C GLU A 136 -8.18 9.84 4.71
N ASP A 137 -8.98 10.78 4.21
CA ASP A 137 -10.10 10.46 3.31
C ASP A 137 -9.62 9.78 2.01
N MET A 138 -8.55 10.28 1.40
CA MET A 138 -7.98 9.69 0.19
C MET A 138 -7.36 8.31 0.45
N LEU A 139 -6.72 8.12 1.62
CA LEU A 139 -6.17 6.83 2.03
C LEU A 139 -7.29 5.81 2.22
N TYR A 140 -8.40 6.18 2.84
CA TYR A 140 -9.51 5.26 3.08
C TYR A 140 -10.19 4.85 1.78
N GLN A 141 -10.36 5.80 0.84
CA GLN A 141 -10.85 5.50 -0.51
C GLN A 141 -9.88 4.58 -1.28
N ALA A 142 -8.59 4.94 -1.32
CA ALA A 142 -7.58 4.19 -2.06
C ALA A 142 -7.39 2.75 -1.55
N LEU A 143 -7.50 2.55 -0.22
CA LEU A 143 -7.34 1.25 0.42
C LEU A 143 -8.67 0.46 0.49
N GLN A 144 -9.78 1.06 0.05
CA GLN A 144 -11.14 0.51 0.16
C GLN A 144 -11.46 0.06 1.59
N VAL A 145 -11.17 0.91 2.58
CA VAL A 145 -11.42 0.57 3.98
C VAL A 145 -12.91 0.35 4.18
N ASN A 146 -13.29 -0.84 4.65
CA ASN A 146 -14.68 -1.16 4.94
C ASN A 146 -15.23 -0.20 6.03
N SER A 147 -16.47 0.27 5.87
CA SER A 147 -17.09 1.25 6.76
C SER A 147 -17.18 0.77 8.21
N ASP A 148 -17.46 -0.51 8.44
CA ASP A 148 -17.56 -1.07 9.79
C ASP A 148 -16.17 -1.14 10.43
N ARG A 149 -15.14 -1.48 9.64
CA ARG A 149 -13.74 -1.42 10.10
C ARG A 149 -13.30 0.00 10.41
N GLU A 150 -13.66 0.97 9.58
CA GLU A 150 -13.42 2.40 9.84
C GLU A 150 -14.08 2.81 11.16
N GLN A 151 -15.31 2.38 11.44
CA GLN A 151 -16.02 2.80 12.65
C GLN A 151 -15.51 2.16 13.94
N HIS A 152 -14.94 0.95 13.87
CA HIS A 152 -14.64 0.16 15.07
C HIS A 152 -13.16 -0.14 15.28
N TYR A 153 -12.40 -0.47 14.22
CA TYR A 153 -11.08 -1.10 14.35
C TYR A 153 -9.92 -0.24 13.85
N CYS A 154 -10.18 0.60 12.85
CA CYS A 154 -9.19 1.49 12.25
C CYS A 154 -9.80 2.88 12.05
N ARG A 155 -10.32 3.49 13.13
CA ARG A 155 -10.93 4.81 13.06
C ARG A 155 -9.95 5.87 12.60
N LYS A 156 -10.50 6.92 12.02
CA LYS A 156 -9.77 8.14 11.72
C LYS A 156 -9.12 8.73 12.97
N VAL A 157 -8.09 9.54 12.76
CA VAL A 157 -7.35 10.20 13.84
C VAL A 157 -8.32 10.95 14.75
N ASP A 158 -8.09 10.85 16.06
CA ASP A 158 -8.97 11.52 17.01
C ASP A 158 -8.83 13.05 16.88
N LYS A 159 -9.96 13.75 16.65
CA LYS A 159 -9.97 15.19 16.38
C LYS A 159 -9.43 15.99 17.57
N ARG A 160 -9.83 15.63 18.79
CA ARG A 160 -9.36 16.29 20.02
C ARG A 160 -7.84 16.12 20.16
N PHE A 161 -7.35 14.91 19.97
CA PHE A 161 -5.91 14.62 19.97
C PHE A 161 -5.17 15.46 18.93
N LEU A 162 -5.65 15.48 17.68
CA LEU A 162 -5.01 16.19 16.58
C LEU A 162 -4.94 17.71 16.83
N GLU A 163 -6.04 18.29 17.32
CA GLU A 163 -6.13 19.71 17.67
C GLU A 163 -5.14 20.06 18.79
N GLU A 164 -5.17 19.31 19.90
CA GLU A 164 -4.29 19.57 21.03
C GLU A 164 -2.80 19.35 20.69
N LEU A 165 -2.50 18.32 19.89
CA LEU A 165 -1.14 18.05 19.41
C LEU A 165 -0.58 19.21 18.58
N ASN A 166 -1.41 19.83 17.73
CA ASN A 166 -1.00 20.95 16.88
C ASN A 166 -1.05 22.30 17.59
N ARG A 167 -1.89 22.46 18.62
CA ARG A 167 -1.93 23.64 19.48
C ARG A 167 -0.72 23.70 20.41
N ARG A 168 -0.44 22.61 21.13
CA ARG A 168 0.65 22.55 22.13
C ARG A 168 2.03 22.35 21.50
N LYS A 169 2.10 21.68 20.35
CA LYS A 169 3.35 21.32 19.66
C LYS A 169 4.38 20.66 20.59
N PRO A 170 4.04 19.56 21.29
CA PRO A 170 4.90 18.96 22.30
C PRO A 170 6.30 18.61 21.78
N THR A 171 7.29 18.72 22.67
CA THR A 171 8.70 18.38 22.41
C THR A 171 9.13 17.07 23.05
N ASP A 172 8.28 16.45 23.86
CA ASP A 172 8.51 15.19 24.56
C ASP A 172 7.39 14.17 24.29
N LEU A 173 7.70 12.87 24.43
CA LEU A 173 6.75 11.79 24.16
C LEU A 173 5.73 11.59 25.28
N GLN A 174 6.03 11.99 26.51
CA GLN A 174 5.11 11.84 27.64
C GLN A 174 3.90 12.76 27.48
N THR A 175 4.11 13.97 27.00
CA THR A 175 3.01 14.87 26.64
C THR A 175 2.17 14.27 25.50
N ILE A 176 2.78 13.67 24.48
CA ILE A 176 2.02 13.00 23.39
C ILE A 176 1.23 11.80 23.94
N LYS A 177 1.81 11.00 24.83
CA LYS A 177 1.15 9.87 25.52
C LYS A 177 -0.12 10.33 26.23
N ARG A 178 -0.01 11.39 27.06
CA ARG A 178 -1.15 11.97 27.78
C ARG A 178 -2.23 12.50 26.84
N LEU A 179 -1.83 13.13 25.73
CA LEU A 179 -2.80 13.59 24.72
C LEU A 179 -3.49 12.42 24.01
N TRP A 180 -2.76 11.34 23.72
CA TRP A 180 -3.28 10.14 23.04
C TRP A 180 -4.32 9.41 23.88
N TYR A 181 -4.02 9.15 25.16
CA TYR A 181 -4.95 8.47 26.06
C TYR A 181 -6.00 9.40 26.69
N GLY A 182 -5.68 10.69 26.80
CA GLY A 182 -6.53 11.67 27.47
C GLY A 182 -6.55 11.59 28.99
N ASP A 183 -5.55 10.93 29.58
CA ASP A 183 -5.32 10.85 31.01
C ASP A 183 -3.81 10.79 31.31
N ASP A 184 -3.46 10.77 32.60
CA ASP A 184 -2.09 10.68 33.10
C ASP A 184 -1.72 9.28 33.64
N ARG A 185 -2.46 8.22 33.26
CA ARG A 185 -2.17 6.87 33.74
C ARG A 185 -0.84 6.38 33.17
N GLU A 186 -0.07 5.66 33.98
CA GLU A 186 1.20 5.11 33.51
C GLU A 186 0.98 3.86 32.63
N TYR A 187 -0.01 3.04 33.01
CA TYR A 187 -0.33 1.79 32.33
C TYR A 187 -1.65 1.86 31.59
N HIS A 188 -1.63 1.38 30.35
CA HIS A 188 -2.79 1.14 29.51
C HIS A 188 -2.69 -0.28 28.97
N SER A 189 -3.79 -1.03 29.02
CA SER A 189 -3.79 -2.44 28.59
C SER A 189 -3.59 -2.57 27.08
N HIS A 190 -3.13 -3.73 26.61
CA HIS A 190 -2.99 -4.05 25.18
C HIS A 190 -4.26 -3.80 24.34
N TYR A 191 -5.45 -3.94 24.94
CA TYR A 191 -6.74 -3.69 24.29
C TYR A 191 -7.34 -2.31 24.63
N ASP A 192 -6.50 -1.32 24.98
CA ASP A 192 -6.96 0.04 25.27
C ASP A 192 -7.77 0.62 24.08
N PRO A 193 -8.91 1.28 24.32
CA PRO A 193 -9.77 1.79 23.25
C PRO A 193 -9.07 2.77 22.30
N SER A 194 -8.00 3.45 22.73
CA SER A 194 -7.22 4.36 21.88
C SER A 194 -6.53 3.64 20.72
N ARG A 195 -6.29 2.31 20.81
CA ARG A 195 -5.57 1.54 19.78
C ARG A 195 -6.30 1.45 18.44
N TYR A 196 -7.63 1.59 18.45
CA TYR A 196 -8.47 1.34 17.29
C TYR A 196 -8.52 2.55 16.36
N ARG A 197 -7.36 2.88 15.80
CA ARG A 197 -7.10 3.98 14.87
C ARG A 197 -6.32 3.46 13.66
N CYS A 198 -6.50 4.06 12.50
CA CYS A 198 -5.71 3.74 11.30
C CYS A 198 -4.20 3.90 11.58
N LEU A 199 -3.79 5.03 12.15
CA LEU A 199 -2.46 5.23 12.71
C LEU A 199 -2.53 5.00 14.22
N ASN A 200 -2.14 3.82 14.68
CA ASN A 200 -2.16 3.45 16.09
C ASN A 200 -0.82 3.81 16.75
N LEU A 201 -0.88 4.69 17.75
CA LEU A 201 0.29 5.09 18.54
C LEU A 201 0.44 4.34 19.86
N HIS A 202 -0.50 3.47 20.24
CA HIS A 202 -0.39 2.66 21.45
C HIS A 202 0.96 1.90 21.52
N PRO A 203 1.43 1.23 20.44
CA PRO A 203 2.71 0.52 20.45
C PRO A 203 3.94 1.42 20.61
N VAL A 204 3.81 2.74 20.42
CA VAL A 204 4.92 3.68 20.66
C VAL A 204 5.29 3.67 22.14
N PHE A 205 4.29 3.52 23.00
CA PHE A 205 4.43 3.62 24.46
C PHE A 205 4.66 2.27 25.14
N THR A 206 4.56 1.15 24.40
CA THR A 206 4.72 -0.21 24.93
C THR A 206 5.86 -0.98 24.27
N ASP A 207 5.95 -0.92 22.94
CA ASP A 207 6.75 -1.85 22.12
C ASP A 207 7.69 -1.11 21.14
N ASN A 208 7.84 0.21 21.30
CA ASN A 208 8.72 1.07 20.50
C ASN A 208 8.51 0.94 18.98
N ASN A 209 7.25 0.87 18.55
CA ASN A 209 6.89 0.87 17.13
C ASN A 209 5.61 1.69 16.88
N ILE A 210 5.29 1.97 15.63
CA ILE A 210 4.01 2.58 15.22
C ILE A 210 3.29 1.57 14.32
N GLU A 211 2.01 1.36 14.55
CA GLU A 211 1.20 0.39 13.81
C GLU A 211 0.23 1.12 12.86
N VAL A 212 0.14 0.66 11.61
CA VAL A 212 -0.85 1.11 10.62
C VAL A 212 -1.82 -0.03 10.31
N ARG A 213 -3.11 0.18 10.59
CA ARG A 213 -4.15 -0.89 10.66
C ARG A 213 -5.25 -0.79 9.59
N ALA A 214 -5.09 0.07 8.59
CA ALA A 214 -6.14 0.35 7.61
C ALA A 214 -6.24 -0.68 6.46
N PHE A 215 -5.31 -1.62 6.35
CA PHE A 215 -5.23 -2.47 5.17
C PHE A 215 -6.20 -3.65 5.26
N ASN A 216 -6.89 -3.93 4.15
CA ASN A 216 -7.71 -5.14 4.01
C ASN A 216 -6.80 -6.37 3.84
N GLY A 217 -7.25 -7.51 4.38
CA GLY A 217 -6.57 -8.79 4.19
C GLY A 217 -6.47 -9.14 2.71
N CYS A 218 -5.26 -9.41 2.24
CA CYS A 218 -5.03 -9.95 0.90
C CYS A 218 -3.77 -10.82 0.88
N LEU A 219 -3.78 -11.87 0.06
CA LEU A 219 -2.59 -12.67 -0.22
C LEU A 219 -2.01 -12.34 -1.60
N ASN A 220 -2.17 -11.09 -2.06
CA ASN A 220 -1.54 -10.59 -3.27
C ASN A 220 -0.22 -9.89 -2.91
N ALA A 221 0.90 -10.52 -3.26
CA ALA A 221 2.23 -10.01 -2.98
C ALA A 221 2.51 -8.61 -3.57
N GLY A 222 1.91 -8.25 -4.71
CA GLY A 222 2.04 -6.92 -5.31
C GLY A 222 1.32 -5.84 -4.50
N VAL A 223 0.09 -6.14 -4.05
CA VAL A 223 -0.71 -5.27 -3.19
C VAL A 223 -0.04 -5.09 -1.83
N LEU A 224 0.43 -6.17 -1.20
CA LEU A 224 1.15 -6.09 0.07
C LEU A 224 2.40 -5.21 -0.03
N ARG A 225 3.20 -5.37 -1.10
CA ARG A 225 4.36 -4.50 -1.35
C ARG A 225 3.94 -3.04 -1.52
N ALA A 226 2.82 -2.77 -2.18
CA ALA A 226 2.29 -1.42 -2.33
C ALA A 226 1.92 -0.79 -0.99
N TYR A 227 1.25 -1.54 -0.10
CA TYR A 227 0.89 -1.09 1.25
C TYR A 227 2.14 -0.78 2.09
N ILE A 228 3.11 -1.68 2.14
CA ILE A 228 4.36 -1.46 2.88
C ILE A 228 5.12 -0.26 2.31
N SER A 229 5.24 -0.15 0.98
CA SER A 229 5.94 0.97 0.34
C SER A 229 5.26 2.30 0.65
N LEU A 230 3.92 2.34 0.68
CA LEU A 230 3.18 3.54 1.09
C LEU A 230 3.52 3.95 2.53
N VAL A 231 3.43 3.02 3.49
CA VAL A 231 3.71 3.31 4.91
C VAL A 231 5.15 3.79 5.09
N LEU A 232 6.12 3.11 4.47
CA LEU A 232 7.53 3.50 4.54
C LEU A 232 7.80 4.86 3.89
N ALA A 233 7.14 5.19 2.77
CA ALA A 233 7.27 6.48 2.10
C ALA A 233 6.67 7.63 2.94
N VAL A 234 5.50 7.41 3.54
CA VAL A 234 4.85 8.37 4.46
C VAL A 234 5.70 8.59 5.71
N SER A 235 6.20 7.49 6.30
CA SER A 235 7.17 7.55 7.40
C SER A 235 8.42 8.35 7.01
N ASN A 236 8.99 8.08 5.83
CA ASN A 236 10.15 8.81 5.34
C ASN A 236 9.86 10.31 5.20
N GLN A 237 8.68 10.67 4.68
CA GLN A 237 8.25 12.06 4.60
C GLN A 237 8.19 12.71 5.99
N ALA A 238 7.63 12.04 6.99
CA ALA A 238 7.56 12.55 8.36
C ALA A 238 8.95 12.79 8.97
N LEU A 239 9.89 11.87 8.73
CA LEU A 239 11.26 11.92 9.23
C LEU A 239 12.09 13.01 8.57
N THR A 240 11.94 13.25 7.27
CA THR A 240 12.76 14.23 6.53
C THR A 240 12.21 15.65 6.59
N GLN A 241 10.90 15.83 6.73
CA GLN A 241 10.30 17.17 6.74
C GLN A 241 10.50 17.90 8.08
N LYS A 242 10.63 19.23 8.01
CA LYS A 242 10.69 20.11 9.20
C LYS A 242 9.34 20.17 9.91
N SER A 243 8.25 20.23 9.15
CA SER A 243 6.88 20.24 9.64
C SER A 243 5.93 19.63 8.60
N ALA A 244 4.76 19.20 9.04
CA ALA A 244 3.66 18.80 8.17
C ALA A 244 2.35 19.46 8.62
N SER A 245 1.49 19.80 7.65
CA SER A 245 0.14 20.33 7.91
C SER A 245 -0.85 19.17 8.07
N SER A 246 -1.77 19.30 9.02
CA SER A 246 -2.89 18.38 9.22
C SER A 246 -4.14 18.73 8.40
N ARG A 247 -4.10 19.82 7.62
CA ARG A 247 -5.24 20.25 6.80
C ARG A 247 -5.61 19.14 5.81
N VAL A 248 -6.86 18.68 5.90
CA VAL A 248 -7.42 17.66 5.01
C VAL A 248 -7.32 18.11 3.55
N THR A 249 -6.86 17.19 2.70
CA THR A 249 -6.72 17.43 1.27
C THR A 249 -8.07 17.29 0.61
N GLN A 250 -8.52 18.38 -0.01
CA GLN A 250 -9.69 18.38 -0.88
C GLN A 250 -9.20 18.36 -2.33
N SER A 251 -9.86 17.57 -3.17
CA SER A 251 -9.57 17.51 -4.60
C SER A 251 -10.81 17.11 -5.37
N GLU A 252 -11.01 17.75 -6.52
CA GLU A 252 -12.02 17.40 -7.52
C GLU A 252 -11.58 16.18 -8.36
N ASN A 253 -10.28 15.86 -8.36
CA ASN A 253 -9.72 14.67 -9.00
C ASN A 253 -8.79 13.93 -8.03
N PRO A 254 -9.36 13.05 -7.18
CA PRO A 254 -8.60 12.30 -6.19
C PRO A 254 -7.48 11.45 -6.80
N ARG A 255 -7.70 10.83 -7.96
CA ARG A 255 -6.69 9.97 -8.62
C ARG A 255 -5.44 10.77 -9.02
N TYR A 256 -5.60 11.92 -9.66
CA TYR A 256 -4.48 12.80 -10.01
C TYR A 256 -3.74 13.30 -8.76
N THR A 257 -4.49 13.82 -7.78
CA THR A 257 -3.92 14.38 -6.55
C THR A 257 -3.17 13.32 -5.74
N PHE A 258 -3.69 12.10 -5.68
CA PHE A 258 -3.01 11.01 -4.98
C PHE A 258 -1.75 10.61 -5.72
N ARG A 259 -1.81 10.44 -7.06
CA ARG A 259 -0.64 10.10 -7.88
C ARG A 259 0.50 11.09 -7.67
N THR A 260 0.20 12.39 -7.76
CA THR A 260 1.21 13.45 -7.58
C THR A 260 1.80 13.42 -6.16
N TRP A 261 0.98 13.13 -5.15
CA TRP A 261 1.47 12.94 -3.78
C TRP A 261 2.39 11.70 -3.66
N LEU A 262 2.01 10.54 -4.21
CA LEU A 262 2.82 9.32 -4.19
C LEU A 262 4.20 9.55 -4.81
N ILE A 263 4.26 10.26 -5.95
CA ILE A 263 5.53 10.64 -6.59
C ILE A 263 6.36 11.53 -5.65
N ARG A 264 5.75 12.56 -5.06
CA ARG A 264 6.43 13.50 -4.14
C ARG A 264 7.02 12.82 -2.91
N ILE A 265 6.38 11.78 -2.38
CA ILE A 265 6.88 11.04 -1.20
C ILE A 265 7.92 9.97 -1.54
N GLY A 266 8.32 9.86 -2.81
CA GLY A 266 9.40 8.99 -3.25
C GLY A 266 8.95 7.66 -3.86
N LEU A 267 7.65 7.49 -4.16
CA LEU A 267 7.17 6.36 -4.97
C LEU A 267 7.19 6.72 -6.46
N ASN A 268 8.33 7.21 -6.96
CA ASN A 268 8.56 7.66 -8.34
C ASN A 268 9.28 6.59 -9.20
N GLY A 269 9.36 6.79 -10.52
CA GLY A 269 10.09 5.88 -11.42
C GLY A 269 9.46 4.50 -11.61
N GLN A 270 10.19 3.63 -12.33
CA GLN A 270 9.70 2.32 -12.79
C GLN A 270 9.55 1.31 -11.64
N GLU A 271 10.44 1.34 -10.66
CA GLU A 271 10.40 0.43 -9.49
C GLU A 271 9.04 0.46 -8.77
N PHE A 272 8.42 1.63 -8.68
CA PHE A 272 7.15 1.85 -7.99
C PHE A 272 5.94 1.93 -8.94
N LYS A 273 6.09 1.64 -10.25
CA LYS A 273 4.97 1.67 -11.22
C LYS A 273 3.82 0.78 -10.75
N ASN A 274 4.11 -0.47 -10.37
CA ASN A 274 3.09 -1.40 -9.86
C ASN A 274 2.51 -0.99 -8.50
N CYS A 275 3.33 -0.42 -7.60
CA CYS A 275 2.83 0.10 -6.33
C CYS A 275 1.83 1.23 -6.56
N ARG A 276 2.16 2.20 -7.43
CA ARG A 276 1.24 3.28 -7.80
C ARG A 276 -0.03 2.73 -8.47
N LYS A 277 0.09 1.75 -9.36
CA LYS A 277 -1.08 1.10 -10.00
C LYS A 277 -2.07 0.57 -8.95
N HIS A 278 -1.60 -0.20 -7.97
CA HIS A 278 -2.45 -0.73 -6.90
C HIS A 278 -3.04 0.35 -5.99
N LEU A 279 -2.29 1.41 -5.69
CA LEU A 279 -2.74 2.49 -4.81
C LEU A 279 -3.69 3.49 -5.49
N LEU A 280 -3.80 3.45 -6.81
CA LEU A 280 -4.61 4.36 -7.62
C LEU A 280 -5.83 3.68 -8.26
N SER A 281 -5.97 2.36 -8.16
CA SER A 281 -7.00 1.59 -8.86
C SER A 281 -8.43 1.86 -8.39
N HIS A 282 -8.59 2.39 -7.18
CA HIS A 282 -9.90 2.64 -6.56
C HIS A 282 -10.23 4.13 -6.41
N LEU A 283 -9.42 5.01 -7.01
CA LEU A 283 -9.66 6.45 -7.00
C LEU A 283 -10.22 6.89 -8.35
N GLU A 284 -11.28 7.69 -8.29
CA GLU A 284 -11.93 8.26 -9.47
C GLU A 284 -11.15 9.45 -10.05
N GLY A 285 -11.36 9.70 -11.34
CA GLY A 285 -10.82 10.83 -12.07
C GLY A 285 -9.67 10.49 -13.01
N ASN A 286 -9.26 11.50 -13.78
CA ASN A 286 -8.20 11.37 -14.78
C ASN A 286 -6.83 11.22 -14.09
N ILE A 287 -5.97 10.34 -14.59
CA ILE A 287 -4.65 10.13 -13.99
C ILE A 287 -3.67 11.26 -14.29
N ALA A 288 -3.78 11.90 -15.46
CA ALA A 288 -2.80 12.82 -16.04
C ALA A 288 -3.06 14.30 -15.75
N TRP A 289 -4.33 14.70 -15.60
CA TRP A 289 -4.76 16.09 -15.47
C TRP A 289 -5.59 16.30 -14.20
N LEU A 290 -5.37 17.41 -13.50
CA LEU A 290 -6.20 17.80 -12.35
C LEU A 290 -7.63 18.11 -12.82
N HIS A 291 -7.73 18.94 -13.86
CA HIS A 291 -8.98 19.40 -14.43
C HIS A 291 -9.27 18.68 -15.75
N PRO A 292 -10.44 18.01 -15.91
CA PRO A 292 -10.77 17.27 -17.12
C PRO A 292 -10.75 18.12 -18.40
N GLU A 293 -11.10 19.40 -18.31
CA GLU A 293 -11.10 20.33 -19.45
C GLU A 293 -9.71 20.52 -20.07
N ASP A 294 -8.63 20.38 -19.27
CA ASP A 294 -7.26 20.48 -19.78
C ASP A 294 -6.90 19.27 -20.65
N ALA A 295 -7.42 18.09 -20.29
CA ALA A 295 -7.26 16.89 -21.09
C ALA A 295 -7.95 17.02 -22.46
N VAL A 296 -9.15 17.61 -22.48
CA VAL A 296 -9.92 17.86 -23.72
C VAL A 296 -9.19 18.86 -24.60
N LYS A 297 -8.76 20.00 -24.06
CA LYS A 297 -8.02 21.03 -24.81
C LYS A 297 -6.74 20.47 -25.43
N GLN A 298 -5.97 19.66 -24.67
CA GLN A 298 -4.76 19.05 -25.17
C GLN A 298 -5.05 18.04 -26.29
N ARG A 299 -6.11 17.24 -26.16
CA ARG A 299 -6.53 16.29 -27.20
C ARG A 299 -6.96 17.00 -28.48
N GLU A 300 -7.71 18.09 -28.36
CA GLU A 300 -8.12 18.93 -29.49
C GLU A 300 -6.92 19.57 -30.18
N ARG A 301 -5.96 20.09 -29.40
CA ARG A 301 -4.71 20.65 -29.94
C ARG A 301 -3.92 19.61 -30.73
N LEU A 302 -3.70 18.42 -30.17
CA LEU A 302 -2.99 17.33 -30.85
C LEU A 302 -3.73 16.84 -32.11
N LYS A 303 -5.07 16.84 -32.10
CA LYS A 303 -5.89 16.50 -33.27
C LYS A 303 -5.74 17.54 -34.38
N ALA A 304 -5.77 18.83 -34.03
CA ALA A 304 -5.56 19.93 -34.97
C ALA A 304 -4.13 19.91 -35.54
N GLU A 305 -3.12 19.66 -34.72
CA GLU A 305 -1.72 19.51 -35.15
C GLU A 305 -1.56 18.33 -36.13
N ARG A 306 -2.16 17.16 -35.84
CA ARG A 306 -2.17 16.00 -36.75
C ARG A 306 -2.89 16.29 -38.07
N GLN A 307 -4.00 17.02 -38.02
CA GLN A 307 -4.76 17.38 -39.21
C GLN A 307 -3.98 18.38 -40.08
N ALA A 308 -3.40 19.43 -39.49
CA ALA A 308 -2.56 20.39 -40.19
C ALA A 308 -1.32 19.72 -40.81
N ALA A 309 -0.67 18.79 -40.10
CA ALA A 309 0.44 18.01 -40.63
C ALA A 309 0.04 17.12 -41.81
N ARG A 310 -1.19 16.57 -41.80
CA ARG A 310 -1.73 15.78 -42.91
C ARG A 310 -2.06 16.66 -44.11
N GLU A 311 -2.62 17.84 -43.90
CA GLU A 311 -2.93 18.81 -44.97
C GLU A 311 -1.64 19.34 -45.61
N GLN A 312 -0.60 19.63 -44.82
CA GLN A 312 0.73 19.99 -45.34
C GLN A 312 1.40 18.85 -46.11
N ARG A 313 1.14 17.58 -45.76
CA ARG A 313 1.65 16.41 -46.50
C ARG A 313 0.89 16.13 -47.81
N VAL A 314 -0.27 16.77 -48.01
CA VAL A 314 -1.15 16.59 -49.18
C VAL A 314 -1.09 17.80 -50.15
N GLU A 315 -0.21 18.79 -49.90
CA GLU A 315 0.16 19.82 -50.90
C GLU A 315 0.71 19.14 -52.17
N PRO A 316 0.29 19.57 -53.38
CA PRO A 316 0.39 18.78 -54.59
C PRO A 316 1.84 18.67 -55.06
N VAL A 317 2.24 17.48 -55.51
CA VAL A 317 3.39 17.30 -56.41
C VAL A 317 3.06 18.04 -57.71
N SER A 318 3.40 19.32 -57.80
CA SER A 318 3.46 20.05 -59.07
C SER A 318 4.81 19.75 -59.74
N GLU A 319 4.69 19.07 -60.88
CA GLU A 319 5.66 18.96 -61.98
C GLU A 319 7.10 18.51 -61.64
N VAL A 320 7.38 17.21 -61.83
CA VAL A 320 8.71 16.77 -62.26
C VAL A 320 8.58 16.17 -63.66
N GLN A 321 9.30 16.80 -64.58
CA GLN A 321 9.44 16.44 -65.99
C GLN A 321 9.85 14.97 -66.17
N GLN A 322 9.28 14.35 -67.21
CA GLN A 322 9.71 13.06 -67.73
C GLN A 322 11.20 13.08 -68.05
N LEU A 323 11.99 12.22 -67.40
CA LEU A 323 13.19 11.60 -67.99
C LEU A 323 13.35 10.19 -67.38
N ASN A 324 13.32 9.19 -68.26
CA ASN A 324 13.64 7.79 -68.00
C ASN A 324 15.04 7.64 -67.37
N GLU A 325 15.21 6.70 -66.44
CA GLU A 325 15.95 5.44 -66.70
C GLU A 325 15.98 4.50 -65.46
N ASN A 326 16.12 3.22 -65.78
CA ASN A 326 15.95 1.99 -65.00
C ASN A 326 16.58 1.88 -63.59
N VAL A 327 15.87 1.12 -62.75
CA VAL A 327 16.26 0.51 -61.46
C VAL A 327 17.36 -0.57 -61.68
N PRO A 328 18.22 -0.84 -60.67
CA PRO A 328 17.97 -2.04 -59.85
C PRO A 328 18.06 -1.81 -58.32
N ASP A 329 17.30 -2.64 -57.62
CA ASP A 329 17.19 -2.87 -56.16
C ASP A 329 18.53 -2.89 -55.41
N GLU A 330 18.54 -2.35 -54.19
CA GLU A 330 19.01 -3.10 -53.02
C GLU A 330 18.61 -2.46 -51.67
N ASN A 331 18.21 -3.35 -50.76
CA ASN A 331 17.66 -3.17 -49.42
C ASN A 331 18.41 -2.21 -48.48
N PHE A 332 17.67 -1.37 -47.76
CA PHE A 332 18.13 -0.82 -46.49
C PHE A 332 16.96 -0.61 -45.51
N GLU A 333 16.88 -1.47 -44.49
CA GLU A 333 16.04 -1.25 -43.31
C GLU A 333 16.62 -0.11 -42.45
N PRO A 334 15.78 0.79 -41.91
CA PRO A 334 16.12 1.55 -40.72
C PRO A 334 15.24 1.13 -39.53
N SER A 335 15.93 0.75 -38.46
CA SER A 335 15.45 0.39 -37.13
C SER A 335 14.36 1.33 -36.58
N GLU A 336 13.26 0.73 -36.12
CA GLU A 336 12.25 1.41 -35.30
C GLU A 336 12.84 1.80 -33.93
N SER A 337 12.92 3.11 -33.72
CA SER A 337 13.01 3.74 -32.41
C SER A 337 11.58 3.84 -31.87
N GLU A 338 11.11 2.82 -31.16
CA GLU A 338 9.82 2.89 -30.48
C GLU A 338 9.96 3.60 -29.12
N CYS A 339 9.48 4.85 -29.11
CA CYS A 339 8.85 5.43 -27.93
C CYS A 339 7.62 4.57 -27.63
N GLU A 340 7.69 3.70 -26.62
CA GLU A 340 6.53 2.90 -26.20
C GLU A 340 5.38 3.80 -25.73
N ASP A 341 4.33 3.77 -26.54
CA ASP A 341 3.00 4.32 -26.30
C ASP A 341 2.35 3.69 -25.06
N PHE A 342 1.63 4.52 -24.35
CA PHE A 342 0.83 4.16 -23.18
C PHE A 342 -0.54 3.69 -23.68
N GLU A 343 -0.68 2.42 -24.06
CA GLU A 343 -1.99 1.84 -24.36
C GLU A 343 -2.70 1.41 -23.06
N GLU A 344 -3.91 1.95 -22.90
CA GLU A 344 -4.88 1.63 -21.86
C GLU A 344 -5.60 0.33 -22.24
N ASP A 345 -5.22 -0.79 -21.61
CA ASP A 345 -6.07 -1.99 -21.56
C ASP A 345 -7.23 -1.77 -20.57
N GLU A 346 -8.34 -1.22 -21.06
CA GLU A 346 -9.67 -1.39 -20.47
C GLU A 346 -10.45 -2.43 -21.29
N GLU A 347 -10.29 -3.71 -20.96
CA GLU A 347 -11.30 -4.72 -21.26
C GLU A 347 -11.22 -5.91 -20.28
N MET A 348 -12.39 -6.45 -19.92
CA MET A 348 -12.69 -7.64 -19.09
C MET A 348 -12.91 -7.39 -17.58
N GLY A 349 -14.11 -7.55 -17.00
CA GLY A 349 -15.37 -8.03 -17.55
C GLY A 349 -16.52 -7.80 -16.57
N MET A 350 -17.67 -7.37 -17.11
CA MET A 350 -18.97 -7.56 -16.47
C MET A 350 -19.38 -9.02 -16.69
N GLU A 351 -19.49 -9.79 -15.60
CA GLU A 351 -20.26 -11.03 -15.63
C GLU A 351 -21.55 -10.81 -14.84
N MET A 352 -22.66 -10.94 -15.56
CA MET A 352 -24.03 -10.90 -15.07
C MET A 352 -24.34 -12.19 -14.32
N SER A 353 -24.95 -12.10 -13.13
CA SER A 353 -25.70 -13.21 -12.56
C SER A 353 -27.15 -12.78 -12.35
N MET A 354 -28.05 -13.49 -13.02
CA MET A 354 -29.43 -13.70 -12.55
C MET A 354 -29.43 -14.49 -11.24
#